data_AF-A0A3C1X311-F1
#
_entry.id   AF-A0A3C1X311-F1
#
_cell.length_a   1.000
_cell.length_b   1.000
_cell.length_c   1.000
_cell.angle_alpha   90.00
_cell.angle_beta   90.00
_cell.angle_gamma   90.00
#
_symmetry.space_group_name_H-M   'P 1'
#
loop_
_entity.id
_entity.type
_entity.pdbx_description
1 polymer ?
#
loop_
_entity_poly.entity_id
_entity_poly.type
_entity_poly.pdbx_seq_one_letter_code
_entity_poly.pdbx_strand_id
1 'polypeptide(L)' 'MSTDAELIEALRQVIDPELMVNVVDLGLVYSINQTDRKVAVEMTLTSPACPA' A
#
# COMPACT_ATOMS: atom_id res chain seq x y z
N MET A 1 -18.98 1.83 2.18
CA MET A 1 -17.81 1.49 1.35
C MET A 1 -16.92 2.73 1.34
N SER A 2 -15.69 2.60 1.81
CA SER A 2 -14.72 3.71 1.73
C SER A 2 -14.30 3.87 0.28
N THR A 3 -14.19 5.10 -0.19
CA THR A 3 -13.73 5.37 -1.55
C THR A 3 -12.27 4.94 -1.74
N ASP A 4 -11.89 4.63 -2.98
CA ASP A 4 -10.50 4.28 -3.33
C ASP A 4 -9.50 5.36 -2.87
N ALA A 5 -9.90 6.63 -2.93
CA ALA A 5 -9.12 7.75 -2.42
C ALA A 5 -8.85 7.65 -0.91
N GLU A 6 -9.85 7.27 -0.10
CA GLU A 6 -9.66 7.07 1.35
C GLU A 6 -8.72 5.91 1.65
N LEU A 7 -8.75 4.84 0.85
CA LEU A 7 -7.82 3.71 0.99
C LEU A 7 -6.39 4.11 0.63
N ILE A 8 -6.21 4.89 -0.44
CA ILE A 8 -4.91 5.41 -0.85
C ILE A 8 -4.33 6.34 0.23
N GLU A 9 -5.14 7.24 0.79
CA GLU A 9 -4.71 8.12 1.88
C GLU A 9 -4.33 7.33 3.14
N ALA A 10 -5.04 6.24 3.45
CA ALA A 10 -4.66 5.36 4.55
C ALA A 10 -3.31 4.67 4.29
N LEU A 11 -3.08 4.19 3.06
CA LEU A 11 -1.80 3.56 2.67
C LEU A 11 -0.63 4.57 2.62
N ARG A 12 -0.90 5.86 2.35
CA ARG A 12 0.11 6.94 2.42
C ARG A 12 0.67 7.14 3.83
N GLN A 13 -0.03 6.69 4.88
CA GLN A 13 0.48 6.75 6.26
C GLN A 13 1.52 5.66 6.54
N VAL A 14 1.65 4.65 5.67
CA VAL A 14 2.64 3.59 5.79
C VAL A 14 3.94 4.03 5.13
N ILE A 15 4.94 4.33 5.96
CA ILE A 15 6.27 4.80 5.56
C ILE A 15 7.24 3.62 5.49
N ASP A 16 8.00 3.54 4.40
CA ASP A 16 9.12 2.62 4.28
C ASP A 16 10.26 3.07 5.22
N PRO A 17 10.72 2.23 6.16
CA PRO A 17 11.72 2.61 7.15
C PRO A 17 13.12 2.80 6.57
N GLU A 18 13.42 2.28 5.37
CA GLU A 18 14.72 2.43 4.72
C GLU A 18 14.79 3.74 3.93
N LEU A 19 13.73 4.06 3.18
CA LEU A 19 13.68 5.20 2.28
C LEU A 19 13.02 6.44 2.91
N MET A 20 12.31 6.28 4.04
CA MET A 20 11.56 7.36 4.71
C MET A 20 10.49 8.03 3.81
N VAL A 21 9.97 7.28 2.84
CA VAL A 21 8.91 7.70 1.91
C VAL A 21 7.75 6.71 2.01
N ASN A 22 6.51 7.15 1.72
CA ASN A 22 5.35 6.27 1.78
C ASN A 22 5.29 5.28 0.60
N VAL A 23 4.66 4.13 0.85
CA VAL A 23 4.54 3.03 -0.12
C VAL A 23 3.75 3.40 -1.39
N VAL A 24 2.89 4.42 -1.31
CA VAL A 24 2.10 4.90 -2.46
C VAL A 24 2.95 5.76 -3.39
N ASP A 25 3.70 6.71 -2.86
CA ASP A 25 4.58 7.60 -3.63
C ASP A 25 5.81 6.87 -4.18
N LEU A 26 6.25 5.80 -3.51
CA LEU A 26 7.25 4.89 -4.05
C LEU A 26 6.72 4.05 -5.22
N GLY A 27 5.41 4.05 -5.47
CA GLY A 27 4.79 3.25 -6.53
C GLY A 27 4.77 1.75 -6.24
N LEU A 28 4.86 1.35 -4.97
CA LEU A 28 4.86 -0.06 -4.56
C LEU A 28 3.47 -0.70 -4.62
N VAL A 29 2.41 0.12 -4.61
CA VAL A 29 1.02 -0.33 -4.71
C VAL A 29 0.60 -0.34 -6.18
N TYR A 30 0.31 -1.52 -6.71
CA TYR A 30 -0.11 -1.70 -8.11
C TYR A 30 -1.62 -1.60 -8.29
N SER A 31 -2.39 -2.18 -7.37
CA SER A 31 -3.84 -2.21 -7.47
C SER A 31 -4.49 -2.35 -6.10
N ILE A 32 -5.66 -1.74 -5.96
CA ILE A 32 -6.52 -1.85 -4.78
C ILE A 32 -7.88 -2.30 -5.29
N ASN A 33 -8.38 -3.42 -4.79
CA ASN A 33 -9.71 -3.92 -5.12
C ASN A 33 -10.52 -4.03 -3.84
N GLN A 34 -11.55 -3.19 -3.72
CA GLN A 34 -12.49 -3.23 -2.60
C GLN A 34 -13.71 -4.08 -2.97
N THR A 35 -14.03 -5.03 -2.10
CA THR A 35 -15.28 -5.79 -2.09
C THR A 35 -16.03 -5.49 -0.79
N ASP A 36 -17.31 -5.87 -0.68
CA ASP A 36 -18.21 -5.52 0.43
C ASP A 36 -17.61 -5.56 1.83
N ARG A 37 -16.74 -6.55 2.12
CA ARG A 37 -16.12 -6.72 3.44
C ARG A 37 -14.60 -6.94 3.40
N LYS A 38 -13.96 -6.77 2.25
CA LYS A 38 -12.51 -7.02 2.10
C LYS A 38 -11.86 -6.03 1.15
N VAL A 39 -10.64 -5.65 1.46
CA VAL A 39 -9.77 -4.89 0.56
C VAL A 39 -8.61 -5.81 0.19
N ALA A 40 -8.45 -6.06 -1.10
CA ALA A 40 -7.26 -6.72 -1.65
C ALA A 40 -6.31 -5.64 -2.17
N VAL A 41 -5.06 -5.68 -1.74
CA VAL A 41 -4.01 -4.76 -2.19
C VAL A 41 -2.90 -5.58 -2.83
N GLU A 42 -2.62 -5.30 -4.10
CA GLU A 42 -1.49 -5.85 -4.82
C GLU A 42 -0.31 -4.89 -4.69
N MET A 43 0.79 -5.37 -4.11
CA MET A 43 1.98 -4.56 -3.87
C MET A 43 3.28 -5.34 -4.07
N THR A 44 4.36 -4.62 -4.36
CA THR A 44 5.72 -5.16 -4.47
C THR A 44 6.61 -4.61 -3.35
N LEU A 45 7.69 -5.32 -3.02
CA LEU A 45 8.73 -4.85 -2.10
C LEU A 45 9.95 -4.36 -2.92
N THR A 46 10.56 -3.29 -2.45
CA THR A 46 11.81 -2.71 -2.98
C THR A 46 13.03 -3.60 -2.74
N SER A 47 12.94 -4.58 -1.82
CA SER A 47 14.03 -5.47 -1.43
C SER A 47 13.53 -6.92 -1.23
N PRO A 48 14.21 -7.96 -1.75
CA PRO A 48 13.87 -9.38 -1.52
C PRO A 48 14.16 -9.89 -0.09
N ALA A 49 14.30 -8.99 0.89
CA ALA A 49 14.71 -9.31 2.24
C ALA A 49 13.93 -8.46 3.26
N CYS A 50 12.66 -8.80 3.49
CA CYS A 50 12.00 -8.49 4.77
C CYS A 50 11.47 -9.81 5.35
N PRO A 51 11.75 -10.10 6.64
CA PRO A 51 11.60 -11.44 7.20
C PRO A 51 10.13 -11.85 7.33
N ALA A 52 9.88 -13.14 7.09
CA ALA A 52 8.60 -13.82 7.32
C ALA A 52 8.28 -13.98 8.81
#